data_AF-A0A8C5TAY6-F1
#
_entry.id   AF-A0A8C5TAY6-F1
#
_cell.length_a   1.000
_cell.length_b   1.000
_cell.length_c   1.000
_cell.angle_alpha   90.00
_cell.angle_beta   90.00
_cell.angle_gamma   90.00
#
_symmetry.space_group_name_H-M   'P 1'
#
loop_
_entity.id
_entity.type
_entity.pdbx_description
1 polymer ?
#
loop_
_entity_poly.entity_id
_entity_poly.type
_entity_poly.pdbx_seq_one_letter_code
_entity_poly.pdbx_strand_id
1 'polypeptide(L)' 'LCSLLPTDEDHFSSEADAAVSEMTRGAVLVAQVTNYDSVTGLPLIQLWNLMGDEVVSINRTLVERGFARWLDYYRASL' A
#
# COMPACT_ATOMS: atom_id res chain seq x y z
N LEU A 1 -3.97 -0.52 -1.41
CA LEU A 1 -3.30 0.42 -0.49
C LEU A 1 -3.40 1.82 -1.08
N CYS A 2 -3.72 2.86 -0.29
CA CYS A 2 -3.91 4.21 -0.85
C CYS A 2 -2.59 4.85 -1.26
N SER A 3 -2.66 5.75 -2.24
CA SER A 3 -1.54 6.57 -2.72
C SER A 3 -0.33 5.79 -3.25
N LEU A 4 -0.51 4.53 -3.64
CA LEU A 4 0.52 3.73 -4.31
C LEU A 4 0.11 3.46 -5.75
N LEU A 5 1.07 3.60 -6.66
CA LEU A 5 0.98 3.09 -8.02
C LEU A 5 1.99 1.96 -8.20
N PRO A 6 1.71 0.98 -9.07
CA PRO A 6 2.74 0.07 -9.56
C PRO A 6 3.88 0.85 -10.23
N THR A 7 5.07 0.26 -10.24
CA THR A 7 6.27 0.90 -10.78
C THR A 7 6.21 1.05 -12.31
N ASP A 8 5.89 -0.01 -13.04
CA ASP A 8 6.02 -0.02 -14.51
C ASP A 8 4.80 -0.58 -15.28
N GLU A 9 3.79 -1.13 -14.60
CA GLU A 9 2.65 -1.83 -15.22
C GLU A 9 1.29 -1.31 -14.74
N ASP A 10 0.20 -1.69 -15.44
CA ASP A 10 -1.18 -1.40 -15.03
C ASP A 10 -1.59 -2.17 -13.75
N HIS A 11 -0.75 -3.09 -13.28
CA HIS A 11 -0.98 -3.93 -12.11
C HIS A 11 0.30 -4.08 -11.28
N PHE A 12 0.14 -4.45 -10.00
CA PHE A 12 1.28 -4.79 -9.14
C PHE A 12 1.88 -6.14 -9.58
N SER A 13 3.20 -6.27 -9.46
CA SER A 13 3.89 -7.51 -9.82
C SER A 13 3.61 -8.63 -8.80
N SER A 14 3.84 -9.87 -9.19
CA SER A 14 3.68 -11.03 -8.30
C SER A 14 4.55 -10.97 -7.05
N GLU A 15 5.72 -10.33 -7.15
CA GLU A 15 6.65 -10.09 -6.05
C GLU A 15 6.10 -9.07 -5.06
N ALA A 16 5.42 -8.03 -5.56
CA ALA A 16 4.73 -7.06 -4.72
C ALA A 16 3.59 -7.74 -3.94
N ASP A 17 2.80 -8.59 -4.61
CA ASP A 17 1.72 -9.37 -3.98
C ASP A 17 2.25 -10.35 -2.92
N ALA A 18 3.38 -11.02 -3.22
CA ALA A 18 4.05 -11.91 -2.28
C ALA A 18 4.56 -11.14 -1.06
N ALA A 19 5.16 -9.96 -1.25
CA ALA A 19 5.66 -9.12 -0.16
C ALA A 19 4.52 -8.64 0.76
N VAL A 20 3.38 -8.21 0.20
CA VAL A 20 2.19 -7.86 1.00
C VAL A 20 1.69 -9.08 1.75
N SER A 21 1.59 -10.23 1.09
CA SER A 21 1.14 -11.47 1.71
C SER A 21 2.04 -11.89 2.86
N GLU A 22 3.36 -11.75 2.72
CA GLU A 22 4.33 -12.03 3.78
C GLU A 22 4.15 -11.07 4.97
N MET A 23 4.08 -9.76 4.70
CA MET A 23 3.97 -8.75 5.75
C MET A 23 2.63 -8.75 6.49
N THR A 24 1.59 -9.37 5.93
CA THR A 24 0.24 -9.36 6.50
C THR A 24 -0.18 -10.70 7.12
N ARG A 25 0.47 -11.81 6.75
CA ARG A 25 0.05 -13.16 7.18
C ARG A 25 0.25 -13.36 8.66
N GLY A 26 -0.86 -13.52 9.38
CA GLY A 26 -0.86 -13.76 10.83
C GLY A 26 -0.41 -12.55 11.65
N ALA A 27 -0.27 -11.37 11.03
CA ALA A 27 0.15 -10.15 11.68
C ALA A 27 -1.02 -9.42 12.34
N VAL A 28 -0.74 -8.69 13.41
CA VAL A 28 -1.67 -7.68 13.93
C VAL A 28 -1.48 -6.42 13.10
N LEU A 29 -2.55 -5.97 12.44
CA LEU A 29 -2.50 -4.86 11.50
C LEU A 29 -3.29 -3.67 12.03
N VAL A 30 -2.77 -2.47 11.78
CA VAL A 30 -3.51 -1.22 11.92
C VAL A 30 -3.79 -0.69 10.52
N ALA A 31 -5.04 -0.33 10.25
CA ALA A 31 -5.45 0.32 9.02
C ALA A 31 -6.05 1.69 9.33
N GLN A 32 -5.59 2.72 8.63
CA GLN A 32 -6.24 4.01 8.62
C GLN A 32 -6.96 4.17 7.28
N VAL A 33 -8.28 4.30 7.33
CA VAL A 33 -9.07 4.69 6.16
C VAL A 33 -8.79 6.16 5.87
N THR A 34 -8.32 6.43 4.66
CA THR A 34 -7.96 7.78 4.20
C THR A 34 -9.01 8.35 3.25
N ASN A 35 -9.65 7.49 2.45
CA ASN A 35 -10.71 7.84 1.53
C ASN A 35 -11.45 6.57 1.08
N TYR A 36 -12.40 6.71 0.16
CA TYR A 36 -13.06 5.62 -0.55
C TYR A 36 -12.89 5.81 -2.05
N ASP A 37 -12.66 4.71 -2.78
CA ASP A 37 -12.67 4.73 -4.23
C ASP A 37 -14.08 5.02 -4.75
N SER A 38 -14.24 6.00 -5.64
CA SER A 38 -15.55 6.48 -6.07
C SER A 38 -16.28 5.53 -7.02
N VAL A 39 -15.56 4.60 -7.66
CA VAL A 39 -16.13 3.64 -8.61
C VAL A 39 -16.57 2.37 -7.90
N THR A 40 -15.69 1.81 -7.07
CA THR A 40 -15.90 0.52 -6.40
C THR A 40 -16.49 0.65 -4.99
N GLY A 41 -16.37 1.82 -4.36
CA GLY A 41 -16.75 2.05 -2.96
C GLY A 41 -15.82 1.40 -1.94
N LEU A 42 -14.68 0.84 -2.36
CA LEU A 42 -13.73 0.19 -1.45
C LEU A 42 -12.90 1.22 -0.67
N PRO A 43 -12.57 0.95 0.62
CA PRO A 43 -11.76 1.86 1.42
C PRO A 43 -10.31 1.90 0.92
N LEU A 44 -9.80 3.13 0.77
CA LEU A 44 -8.40 3.40 0.51
C LEU A 44 -7.68 3.57 1.85
N ILE A 45 -6.77 2.64 2.16
CA ILE A 45 -6.11 2.57 3.48
C ILE A 45 -4.60 2.81 3.42
N GLN A 46 -4.07 3.42 4.47
CA GLN A 46 -2.68 3.23 4.90
C GLN A 46 -2.64 2.05 5.86
N LEU A 47 -1.64 1.18 5.73
CA LEU A 47 -1.55 -0.08 6.47
C LEU A 47 -0.21 -0.21 7.20
N TRP A 48 -0.26 -0.67 8.44
CA TRP A 48 0.91 -0.93 9.28
C TRP A 48 0.82 -2.32 9.92
N ASN A 49 1.98 -2.95 10.10
CA ASN A 49 2.16 -4.16 10.89
C ASN A 49 2.70 -3.79 12.28
N LEU A 50 2.03 -4.29 13.32
CA LEU A 50 2.50 -4.19 14.71
C LEU A 50 3.38 -5.41 15.02
N MET A 51 4.69 -5.18 15.13
CA MET A 51 5.68 -6.20 15.42
C MET A 51 6.32 -5.93 16.79
N GLY A 52 5.73 -6.50 17.84
CA GLY A 52 6.13 -6.19 19.22
C GLY A 52 5.85 -4.72 19.54
N ASP A 53 6.90 -3.97 19.87
CA ASP A 53 6.82 -2.52 20.13
C ASP A 53 7.05 -1.65 18.87
N GLU A 54 7.30 -2.28 17.72
CA GLU A 54 7.53 -1.59 16.46
C GLU A 54 6.25 -1.50 15.61
N VAL A 55 6.13 -0.39 14.87
CA VAL A 55 5.05 -0.16 13.90
C VAL A 55 5.67 0.04 12.54
N VAL A 56 5.54 -0.95 11.67
CA VAL A 56 6.15 -0.95 10.33
C VAL A 56 5.11 -0.59 9.28
N SER A 57 5.35 0.47 8.51
CA SER A 57 4.45 0.86 7.41
C SER A 57 4.63 -0.08 6.22
N ILE A 58 3.55 -0.76 5.83
CA ILE A 58 3.55 -1.65 4.66
C ILE A 58 3.64 -0.83 3.37
N ASN A 59 2.87 0.26 3.26
CA ASN A 59 2.88 1.09 2.06
C ASN A 59 4.28 1.63 1.76
N ARG A 60 4.97 2.15 2.79
CA ARG A 60 6.34 2.65 2.66
C ARG A 60 7.33 1.53 2.29
N THR A 61 7.20 0.37 2.92
CA THR A 61 8.07 -0.78 2.63
C THR A 61 7.99 -1.19 1.16
N LEU A 62 6.80 -1.16 0.54
CA LEU A 62 6.66 -1.43 -0.89
C LEU A 62 7.41 -0.41 -1.75
N VAL A 63 7.39 0.87 -1.39
CA VAL A 63 8.12 1.91 -2.12
C VAL A 63 9.62 1.75 -1.95
N GLU A 64 10.10 1.52 -0.73
CA GLU A 64 11.53 1.36 -0.43
C GLU A 64 12.13 0.10 -1.09
N ARG A 65 11.31 -0.96 -1.25
CA ARG A 65 11.69 -2.18 -1.99
C ARG A 65 11.53 -2.06 -3.50
N GLY A 66 11.05 -0.93 -4.02
CA GLY A 66 10.87 -0.70 -5.46
C GLY A 66 9.67 -1.43 -6.07
N PHE A 67 8.73 -1.91 -5.25
CA PHE A 67 7.50 -2.58 -5.71
C PHE A 67 6.37 -1.60 -6.04
N ALA A 68 6.49 -0.37 -5.55
CA ALA A 68 5.51 0.68 -5.75
C ALA A 68 6.19 2.04 -5.79
N ARG A 69 5.44 3.04 -6.22
CA ARG A 69 5.80 4.45 -6.05
C ARG A 69 4.65 5.18 -5.38
N TRP A 70 4.97 6.25 -4.67
CA TRP A 70 3.95 7.16 -4.20
C TRP A 70 3.24 7.81 -5.39
N LEU A 71 1.92 7.94 -5.29
CA LEU A 71 1.14 8.73 -6.22
C LEU A 71 1.51 10.20 -6.00
N ASP A 72 2.23 10.78 -6.96
CA ASP A 72 2.48 12.21 -7.00
C ASP A 72 1.20 12.95 -7.41
N TYR A 73 0.57 13.65 -6.46
CA TYR A 73 -0.70 14.38 -6.67
C TYR A 73 -0.64 15.44 -7.81
N TYR A 74 0.55 15.82 -8.27
CA TYR A 74 0.73 16.83 -9.33
C TYR A 74 0.29 16.37 -10.73
N ARG A 75 0.06 15.05 -10.94
CA ARG A 75 -0.40 14.51 -12.24
C ARG A 75 -1.90 14.28 -12.35
N ALA A 76 -2.66 14.34 -11.25
CA ALA A 76 -4.12 14.17 -11.27
C ALA A 76 -4.88 15.47 -11.61
N SER A 77 -4.17 16.55 -11.94
CA SER A 77 -4.73 17.89 -12.19
C SER A 77 -4.53 18.40 -13.63
N LEU A 78 -4.12 17.53 -14.57
CA LEU A 78 -4.00 17.84 -16.01
C LEU A 78 -4.86 16.88 -16.83
#